data_AF-A0AAE2BMH6-F1
#
_entry.id   AF-A0AAE2BMH6-F1
#
_cell.length_a   1.000
_cell.length_b   1.000
_cell.length_c   1.000
_cell.angle_alpha   90.00
_cell.angle_beta   90.00
_cell.angle_gamma   90.00
#
_symmetry.space_group_name_H-M   'P 1'
#
loop_
_entity.id
_entity.type
_entity.pdbx_description
1 polymer ?
#
loop_
_entity_poly.entity_id
_entity_poly.type
_entity_poly.pdbx_seq_one_letter_code
_entity_poly.pdbx_strand_id
1 'polypeptide(L)'
;MTSKLQNPAIGAAVRRLWVTRSLPHLRSRLLHNGPDTIDELLDRHLVKNNKKHLDDDENEFLIRQRLTSTRREALSLYRDIFRATRFFMWPDSRGILWRDLLRENARKEFEESRFEKDPEVITRLLIGGRDAVQAALDKLVEKQKQQIEKERNDSSRR
;
A
#
# COMPACT_ATOMS: atom_id res chain seq x y z
N MET A 1 -49.15 4.62 9.97
CA MET A 1 -48.75 5.19 8.67
C MET A 1 -47.24 5.29 8.67
N THR A 2 -46.57 4.23 8.17
CA THR A 2 -45.69 4.23 6.96
C THR A 2 -44.38 5.00 7.20
N SER A 3 -43.17 4.45 7.09
CA SER A 3 -42.68 3.25 6.40
C SER A 3 -41.28 2.89 6.92
N LYS A 4 -41.06 1.62 7.26
CA LYS A 4 -39.73 1.03 7.42
C LYS A 4 -39.06 0.99 6.05
N LEU A 5 -37.97 1.73 5.84
CA LEU A 5 -37.06 1.49 4.73
C LEU A 5 -36.21 0.25 5.08
N GLN A 6 -36.83 -0.90 4.82
CA GLN A 6 -36.14 -2.16 4.68
C GLN A 6 -35.18 -2.01 3.50
N ASN A 7 -33.87 -2.05 3.76
CA ASN A 7 -32.84 -2.01 2.72
C ASN A 7 -32.47 -3.46 2.39
N PRO A 8 -33.08 -4.12 1.38
CA PRO A 8 -32.90 -5.53 1.12
C PRO A 8 -31.88 -5.67 -0.02
N ALA A 9 -30.62 -5.31 0.24
CA ALA A 9 -29.58 -5.37 -0.80
C ALA A 9 -28.21 -5.84 -0.31
N ILE A 10 -28.07 -6.17 0.98
CA ILE A 10 -26.75 -6.47 1.56
C ILE A 10 -26.37 -7.96 1.41
N GLY A 11 -27.34 -8.86 1.27
CA GLY A 11 -27.08 -10.31 1.20
C GLY A 11 -26.82 -10.91 -0.19
N ALA A 12 -27.08 -10.17 -1.27
CA ALA A 12 -27.03 -10.70 -2.64
C ALA A 12 -25.82 -10.25 -3.47
N ALA A 13 -25.14 -9.17 -3.07
CA ALA A 13 -23.98 -8.65 -3.81
C ALA A 13 -22.67 -9.42 -3.51
N VAL A 14 -22.62 -10.20 -2.43
CA VAL A 14 -21.41 -10.93 -1.99
C VAL A 14 -21.18 -12.24 -2.78
N ARG A 15 -22.15 -12.69 -3.60
CA ARG A 15 -22.08 -13.98 -4.31
C ARG A 15 -22.02 -13.92 -5.84
N ARG A 16 -21.85 -12.75 -6.45
CA ARG A 16 -21.75 -12.60 -7.91
C ARG A 16 -20.60 -11.69 -8.34
N LEU A 17 -19.36 -12.09 -8.05
CA LEU A 17 -18.22 -11.64 -8.84
C LEU A 17 -17.04 -12.63 -8.82
N TRP A 18 -17.32 -13.92 -8.96
CA TRP A 18 -16.32 -14.91 -9.37
C TRP A 18 -16.80 -15.57 -10.66
N VAL A 19 -17.02 -14.75 -11.69
CA VAL A 19 -17.26 -15.23 -13.06
C VAL A 19 -16.27 -14.51 -13.96
N THR A 20 -15.21 -15.25 -14.28
CA THR A 20 -14.40 -15.18 -15.49
C THR A 20 -14.30 -13.82 -16.17
N ARG A 21 -13.28 -13.05 -15.78
CA ARG A 21 -12.58 -12.21 -16.74
C ARG A 21 -11.14 -12.70 -16.76
N SER A 22 -10.83 -13.50 -17.77
CA SER A 22 -9.46 -13.77 -18.20
C SER A 22 -8.72 -12.43 -18.17
N LEU A 23 -7.89 -12.25 -17.14
CA LEU A 23 -7.03 -11.09 -17.02
C LEU A 23 -6.02 -11.25 -18.16
N PRO A 24 -6.04 -10.40 -19.19
CA PRO A 24 -4.99 -10.44 -20.18
C PRO A 24 -3.71 -10.17 -19.43
N HIS A 25 -2.87 -11.21 -19.38
CA HIS A 25 -1.45 -11.21 -19.07
C HIS A 25 -0.99 -9.87 -18.51
N LEU A 26 -1.06 -9.70 -17.19
CA LEU A 26 -0.27 -8.68 -16.51
C LEU A 26 1.16 -9.00 -16.89
N ARG A 27 1.64 -8.44 -18.00
CA ARG A 27 3.05 -8.38 -18.33
C ARG A 27 3.64 -7.71 -17.11
N SER A 28 4.21 -8.54 -16.24
CA SER A 28 5.19 -8.12 -15.28
C SER A 28 6.23 -7.40 -16.12
N ARG A 29 6.12 -6.07 -16.20
CA ARG A 29 7.20 -5.24 -16.72
C ARG A 29 8.25 -5.26 -15.61
N LEU A 30 8.89 -6.44 -15.46
CA LEU A 30 10.20 -6.58 -14.84
C LEU A 30 11.13 -5.78 -15.75
N LEU A 31 11.21 -4.48 -15.51
CA LEU A 31 12.21 -3.65 -16.15
C LEU A 31 13.61 -3.99 -15.58
N HIS A 32 13.70 -4.79 -14.51
CA HIS A 32 14.92 -5.07 -13.75
C HIS A 32 14.90 -6.49 -13.17
N ASN A 33 16.04 -7.19 -13.22
CA ASN A 33 16.22 -8.54 -12.70
C ASN A 33 16.43 -8.53 -11.18
N GLY A 34 15.53 -9.16 -10.39
CA GLY A 34 15.77 -9.47 -8.98
C GLY A 34 14.49 -9.39 -8.10
N PRO A 35 14.30 -10.28 -7.12
CA PRO A 35 13.19 -10.20 -6.16
C PRO A 35 13.42 -9.07 -5.13
N ASP A 36 12.42 -8.22 -4.92
CA ASP A 36 12.46 -7.10 -3.96
C ASP A 36 12.20 -7.58 -2.51
N THR A 37 13.08 -8.39 -1.94
CA THR A 37 13.05 -8.70 -0.49
C THR A 37 13.74 -7.59 0.31
N ILE A 38 13.16 -7.22 1.46
CA ILE A 38 13.66 -6.15 2.35
C ILE A 38 15.14 -6.35 2.71
N ASP A 39 15.54 -7.60 2.93
CA ASP A 39 16.92 -7.97 3.29
C ASP A 39 17.94 -7.64 2.18
N GLU A 40 17.58 -7.85 0.90
CA GLU A 40 18.41 -7.45 -0.24
C GLU A 40 18.43 -5.93 -0.46
N LEU A 41 17.43 -5.20 0.04
CA LEU A 41 17.41 -3.73 -0.02
C LEU A 41 18.30 -3.12 1.07
N LEU A 42 18.32 -3.73 2.27
CA LEU A 42 19.20 -3.33 3.37
C LEU A 42 20.68 -3.61 3.04
N ASP A 43 21.02 -4.78 2.49
CA ASP A 43 22.41 -5.11 2.10
C ASP A 43 22.93 -4.22 0.95
N ARG A 44 22.04 -3.61 0.15
CA ARG A 44 22.40 -2.63 -0.90
C ARG A 44 22.64 -1.21 -0.38
N HIS A 45 21.96 -0.79 0.69
CA HIS A 45 22.02 0.58 1.19
C HIS A 45 22.88 0.75 2.45
N LEU A 46 23.24 -0.34 3.12
CA LEU A 46 24.20 -0.33 4.21
C LEU A 46 25.62 -0.37 3.63
N VAL A 47 26.38 0.72 3.86
CA VAL A 47 27.79 0.80 3.48
C VAL A 47 28.55 -0.25 4.28
N LYS A 48 28.96 -1.35 3.63
CA LYS A 48 29.99 -2.25 4.19
C LYS A 48 31.26 -1.42 4.35
N ASN A 49 31.69 -1.22 5.60
CA ASN A 49 32.87 -0.46 6.00
C ASN A 49 34.18 -1.15 5.56
N ASN A 50 34.38 -1.32 4.25
CA ASN A 50 35.67 -1.63 3.68
C ASN A 50 36.16 -0.35 3.02
N LYS A 51 37.06 0.36 3.71
CA LYS A 51 37.83 1.49 3.15
C LYS A 51 38.71 0.97 2.01
N LYS A 52 38.12 0.70 0.85
CA LYS A 52 38.83 0.69 -0.42
C LYS A 52 38.68 2.09 -1.00
N HIS A 53 39.77 2.67 -1.46
CA HIS A 53 39.78 3.94 -2.17
C HIS A 53 39.07 3.70 -3.52
N LEU A 54 37.74 3.83 -3.55
CA LEU A 54 36.96 3.71 -4.78
C LEU A 54 37.32 4.90 -5.69
N ASP A 55 37.53 4.62 -6.97
CA ASP A 55 37.69 5.66 -8.00
C ASP A 55 36.41 6.50 -8.11
N ASP A 56 36.54 7.74 -8.58
CA ASP A 56 35.44 8.72 -8.67
C ASP A 56 34.25 8.18 -9.50
N ASP A 57 34.54 7.37 -10.53
CA ASP A 57 33.55 6.69 -11.38
C ASP A 57 32.76 5.59 -10.65
N GLU A 58 33.39 4.84 -9.74
CA GLU A 58 32.72 3.78 -8.96
C GLU A 58 31.79 4.41 -7.90
N ASN A 59 32.22 5.53 -7.31
CA ASN A 59 31.40 6.30 -6.38
C ASN A 59 30.16 6.89 -7.08
N GLU A 60 30.31 7.43 -8.29
CA GLU A 60 29.19 7.92 -9.09
C GLU A 60 28.21 6.78 -9.45
N PHE A 61 28.72 5.60 -9.81
CA PHE A 61 27.89 4.43 -10.09
C PHE A 61 27.07 3.99 -8.87
N LEU A 62 27.67 3.95 -7.68
CA LEU A 62 26.97 3.62 -6.44
C LEU A 62 25.90 4.65 -6.08
N ILE A 63 26.18 5.95 -6.27
CA ILE A 63 25.19 7.01 -6.06
C ILE A 63 24.01 6.84 -7.03
N ARG A 64 24.28 6.62 -8.32
CA ARG A 64 23.24 6.37 -9.32
C ARG A 64 22.42 5.12 -8.97
N GLN A 65 23.07 4.03 -8.59
CA GLN A 65 22.41 2.79 -8.19
C GLN A 65 21.49 3.01 -6.97
N ARG A 66 21.98 3.70 -5.93
CA ARG A 66 21.22 4.05 -4.72
C ARG A 66 20.02 4.97 -5.00
N LEU A 67 20.17 5.94 -5.89
CA LEU A 67 19.07 6.80 -6.31
C LEU A 67 18.00 6.04 -7.09
N THR A 68 18.40 5.04 -7.88
CA THR A 68 17.41 4.20 -8.58
C THR A 68 16.65 3.27 -7.63
N SER A 69 17.28 2.78 -6.57
CA SER A 69 16.62 1.93 -5.58
C SER A 69 15.63 2.70 -4.70
N THR A 70 16.00 3.87 -4.17
CA THR A 70 15.06 4.69 -3.36
C THR A 70 13.83 5.13 -4.17
N ARG A 71 14.01 5.55 -5.42
CA ARG A 71 12.90 5.91 -6.30
C ARG A 71 11.99 4.72 -6.61
N ARG A 72 12.57 3.53 -6.81
CA ARG A 72 11.81 2.29 -7.02
C ARG A 72 10.98 1.92 -5.78
N GLU A 73 11.58 2.01 -4.61
CA GLU A 73 10.91 1.72 -3.34
C GLU A 73 9.74 2.67 -3.09
N ALA A 74 9.94 3.97 -3.31
CA ALA A 74 8.88 4.96 -3.22
C ALA A 74 7.70 4.64 -4.16
N LEU A 75 7.99 4.30 -5.42
CA LEU A 75 6.95 3.93 -6.39
C LEU A 75 6.28 2.60 -6.02
N SER A 76 7.01 1.65 -5.46
CA SER A 76 6.45 0.38 -4.99
C SER A 76 5.47 0.62 -3.84
N LEU A 77 5.88 1.38 -2.82
CA LEU A 77 5.04 1.78 -1.70
C LEU A 77 3.79 2.55 -2.16
N TYR A 78 3.94 3.51 -3.08
CA TYR A 78 2.79 4.22 -3.65
C TYR A 78 1.77 3.27 -4.30
N ARG A 79 2.25 2.27 -5.04
CA ARG A 79 1.38 1.25 -5.65
C ARG A 79 0.74 0.36 -4.59
N ASP A 80 1.46 0.02 -3.52
CA ASP A 80 0.94 -0.78 -2.41
C ASP A 80 -0.17 -0.06 -1.67
N ILE A 81 -0.02 1.23 -1.39
CA ILE A 81 -1.10 2.08 -0.86
C ILE A 81 -2.32 2.03 -1.78
N PHE A 82 -2.13 2.19 -3.09
CA PHE A 82 -3.24 2.15 -4.05
C PHE A 82 -3.92 0.77 -4.15
N ARG A 83 -3.18 -0.32 -3.91
CA ARG A 83 -3.74 -1.67 -3.80
C ARG A 83 -4.51 -1.84 -2.50
N ALA A 84 -3.93 -1.43 -1.37
CA ALA A 84 -4.53 -1.53 -0.04
C ALA A 84 -5.85 -0.73 0.06
N THR A 85 -5.85 0.52 -0.42
CA THR A 85 -7.04 1.40 -0.42
C THR A 85 -8.25 0.83 -1.15
N ARG A 86 -8.07 -0.17 -2.05
CA ARG A 86 -9.19 -0.84 -2.73
C ARG A 86 -10.12 -1.55 -1.74
N PHE A 87 -9.58 -2.05 -0.63
CA PHE A 87 -10.36 -2.79 0.36
C PHE A 87 -11.18 -1.88 1.29
N PHE A 88 -10.88 -0.57 1.32
CA PHE A 88 -11.58 0.43 2.14
C PHE A 88 -12.83 0.95 1.42
N MET A 89 -13.85 0.09 1.30
CA MET A 89 -15.09 0.39 0.57
C MET A 89 -16.15 1.12 1.40
N TRP A 90 -15.83 1.49 2.65
CA TRP A 90 -16.81 2.02 3.58
C TRP A 90 -16.78 3.56 3.54
N PRO A 91 -17.94 4.22 3.61
CA PRO A 91 -17.98 5.66 3.74
C PRO A 91 -17.56 6.08 5.17
N ASP A 92 -16.91 7.23 5.27
CA ASP A 92 -16.71 7.96 6.50
C ASP A 92 -18.03 8.57 7.01
N SER A 93 -18.02 9.09 8.23
CA SER A 93 -19.09 9.87 8.86
C SER A 93 -19.65 10.99 7.96
N ARG A 94 -18.81 11.58 7.10
CA ARG A 94 -19.17 12.63 6.14
C ARG A 94 -19.75 12.09 4.82
N GLY A 95 -19.85 10.77 4.67
CA GLY A 95 -20.31 10.09 3.45
C GLY A 95 -19.24 9.87 2.37
N ILE A 96 -18.00 10.31 2.60
CA ILE A 96 -16.88 10.16 1.64
C ILE A 96 -16.27 8.78 1.77
N LEU A 97 -15.97 8.10 0.65
CA LEU A 97 -15.30 6.79 0.68
C LEU A 97 -13.88 6.91 1.24
N TRP A 98 -13.55 6.09 2.25
CA TRP A 98 -12.21 6.03 2.82
C TRP A 98 -11.13 5.78 1.77
N ARG A 99 -11.42 4.98 0.74
CA ARG A 99 -10.55 4.77 -0.41
C ARG A 99 -10.05 6.07 -1.04
N ASP A 100 -10.96 7.00 -1.31
CA ASP A 100 -10.64 8.19 -2.09
C ASP A 100 -9.86 9.19 -1.24
N LEU A 101 -10.27 9.36 0.02
CA LEU A 101 -9.55 10.16 1.01
C LEU A 101 -8.11 9.66 1.20
N LEU A 102 -7.91 8.34 1.38
CA LEU A 102 -6.57 7.77 1.56
C LEU A 102 -5.70 7.93 0.32
N ARG A 103 -6.28 7.89 -0.89
CA ARG A 103 -5.54 8.12 -2.13
C ARG A 103 -5.12 9.56 -2.31
N GLU A 104 -6.01 10.49 -1.97
CA GLU A 104 -5.73 11.92 -2.01
C GLU A 104 -4.63 12.28 -1.02
N ASN A 105 -4.75 11.81 0.23
CA ASN A 105 -3.72 12.00 1.25
C ASN A 105 -2.38 11.41 0.81
N ALA A 106 -2.36 10.17 0.31
CA ALA A 106 -1.13 9.56 -0.17
C ALA A 106 -0.51 10.34 -1.34
N ARG A 107 -1.32 10.85 -2.28
CA ARG A 107 -0.79 11.71 -3.35
C ARG A 107 -0.15 12.98 -2.79
N LYS A 108 -0.82 13.64 -1.85
CA LYS A 108 -0.34 14.86 -1.21
C LYS A 108 1.00 14.64 -0.49
N GLU A 109 1.10 13.61 0.35
CA GLU A 109 2.33 13.27 1.09
C GLU A 109 3.53 13.00 0.15
N PHE A 110 3.29 12.28 -0.94
CA PHE A 110 4.34 12.00 -1.94
C PHE A 110 4.73 13.24 -2.75
N GLU A 111 3.79 14.16 -3.01
CA GLU A 111 4.06 15.42 -3.68
C GLU A 111 4.87 16.38 -2.78
N GLU A 112 4.54 16.44 -1.50
CA GLU A 112 5.26 17.23 -0.48
C GLU A 112 6.71 16.74 -0.33
N SER A 113 6.92 15.42 -0.35
CA SER A 113 8.25 14.81 -0.20
C SER A 113 9.05 14.69 -1.51
N ARG A 114 8.51 15.19 -2.63
CA ARG A 114 9.08 14.94 -3.98
C ARG A 114 10.52 15.41 -4.15
N PHE A 115 10.89 16.50 -3.48
CA PHE A 115 12.20 17.14 -3.60
C PHE A 115 13.13 16.82 -2.44
N GLU A 116 12.76 15.87 -1.58
CA GLU A 116 13.64 15.41 -0.51
C GLU A 116 14.87 14.73 -1.13
N LYS A 117 16.05 15.10 -0.62
CA LYS A 117 17.35 14.63 -1.11
C LYS A 117 18.16 13.94 -0.02
N ASP A 118 17.81 14.13 1.24
CA ASP A 118 18.50 13.48 2.35
C ASP A 118 18.16 11.98 2.37
N PRO A 119 19.15 11.08 2.16
CA PRO A 119 18.91 9.66 2.14
C PRO A 119 18.35 9.10 3.46
N GLU A 120 18.66 9.72 4.61
CA GLU A 120 18.13 9.27 5.89
C GLU A 120 16.64 9.59 6.02
N VAL A 121 16.24 10.80 5.62
CA VAL A 121 14.84 11.24 5.63
C VAL A 121 14.02 10.38 4.68
N ILE A 122 14.51 10.16 3.46
CA ILE A 122 13.85 9.28 2.48
C ILE A 122 13.65 7.87 3.05
N THR A 123 14.69 7.30 3.67
CA THR A 123 14.61 5.96 4.24
C THR A 123 13.57 5.89 5.38
N ARG A 124 13.53 6.89 6.27
CA ARG A 124 12.53 6.97 7.35
C ARG A 124 11.12 7.09 6.80
N LEU A 125 10.90 7.90 5.77
CA LEU A 125 9.60 8.04 5.11
C LEU A 125 9.13 6.71 4.49
N LEU A 126 10.03 5.99 3.83
CA LEU A 126 9.72 4.71 3.21
C LEU A 126 9.36 3.63 4.24
N ILE A 127 10.14 3.51 5.32
CA ILE A 127 9.88 2.55 6.39
C ILE A 127 8.57 2.90 7.11
N GLY A 128 8.45 4.16 7.57
CA GLY A 128 7.25 4.61 8.28
C GLY A 128 5.98 4.50 7.43
N GLY A 129 6.06 4.78 6.13
CA GLY A 129 4.96 4.60 5.21
C GLY A 129 4.53 3.13 5.06
N ARG A 130 5.48 2.18 5.02
CA ARG A 130 5.18 0.75 4.96
C ARG A 130 4.50 0.27 6.25
N ASP A 131 5.03 0.66 7.41
CA ASP A 131 4.47 0.30 8.71
C ASP A 131 3.05 0.85 8.86
N ALA A 132 2.81 2.09 8.41
CA ALA A 132 1.49 2.69 8.41
C ALA A 132 0.48 1.93 7.52
N VAL A 133 0.90 1.48 6.34
CA VAL A 133 0.07 0.66 5.44
C VAL A 133 -0.28 -0.68 6.10
N GLN A 134 0.71 -1.34 6.71
CA GLN A 134 0.49 -2.62 7.39
C GLN A 134 -0.51 -2.45 8.54
N ALA A 135 -0.29 -1.46 9.41
CA ALA A 135 -1.19 -1.16 10.51
C ALA A 135 -2.61 -0.81 10.05
N ALA A 136 -2.77 -0.13 8.91
CA ALA A 136 -4.07 0.16 8.33
C ALA A 136 -4.79 -1.11 7.83
N LEU A 137 -4.06 -2.05 7.22
CA LEU A 137 -4.60 -3.34 6.79
C LEU A 137 -5.00 -4.21 7.98
N ASP A 138 -4.21 -4.23 9.04
CA ASP A 138 -4.54 -4.99 10.25
C ASP A 138 -5.85 -4.48 10.88
N LYS A 139 -5.99 -3.16 11.01
CA LYS A 139 -7.24 -2.52 11.47
C LYS A 139 -8.43 -2.83 10.57
N LEU A 140 -8.22 -2.90 9.25
CA LEU A 140 -9.28 -3.29 8.32
C LEU A 140 -9.75 -4.73 8.57
N VAL A 141 -8.81 -5.67 8.75
CA VAL A 141 -9.12 -7.07 9.05
C VAL A 141 -9.88 -7.19 10.38
N GLU A 142 -9.47 -6.45 11.41
CA GLU A 142 -10.20 -6.39 12.69
C GLU A 142 -11.63 -5.88 12.51
N LYS A 143 -11.84 -4.82 11.74
CA LYS A 143 -13.18 -4.29 11.46
C LYS A 143 -14.04 -5.28 10.68
N GLN A 144 -13.46 -6.00 9.73
CA GLN A 144 -14.18 -7.06 9.01
C GLN A 144 -14.61 -8.19 9.94
N LYS A 145 -13.73 -8.65 10.84
CA LYS A 145 -14.05 -9.68 11.84
C LYS A 145 -15.19 -9.23 12.76
N GLN A 146 -15.14 -8.00 13.27
CA GLN A 146 -16.19 -7.43 14.12
C GLN A 146 -17.54 -7.36 13.41
N GLN A 147 -17.55 -7.04 12.11
CA GLN A 147 -18.79 -6.96 11.33
C GLN A 147 -19.45 -8.34 11.16
N ILE A 148 -18.65 -9.35 10.82
CA ILE A 148 -19.13 -10.75 10.67
C ILE A 148 -19.69 -11.28 12.00
N GLU A 149 -19.01 -10.99 13.12
CA GLU A 149 -19.45 -11.41 14.44
C GLU A 149 -20.77 -10.74 14.85
N LYS A 150 -20.94 -9.45 14.56
CA LYS A 150 -22.22 -8.73 14.77
C LYS A 150 -23.35 -9.34 13.96
N GLU A 151 -23.13 -9.60 12.66
CA GLU A 151 -24.13 -10.23 11.79
C GLU A 151 -24.52 -11.63 12.28
N ARG A 152 -23.55 -12.41 12.76
CA ARG A 152 -23.80 -13.73 13.36
C ARG A 152 -24.66 -13.61 14.63
N ASN A 153 -24.32 -12.70 15.54
CA ASN A 153 -25.07 -12.50 16.78
C ASN A 153 -26.50 -11.99 16.53
N ASP A 154 -26.69 -11.11 15.55
CA ASP A 154 -28.03 -10.63 15.16
C ASP A 154 -28.88 -11.73 14.52
N SER A 155 -28.26 -12.64 13.75
CA SER A 155 -28.96 -13.80 13.17
C SER A 155 -29.35 -14.84 14.22
N SER A 156 -28.58 -14.98 15.30
CA SER A 156 -28.87 -15.89 16.41
C SER A 156 -29.95 -15.38 17.37
N ARG A 157 -30.26 -14.07 17.33
CA ARG A 157 -31.27 -13.42 18.17
C ARG A 157 -32.64 -13.26 17.51
N ARG A 158 -32.75 -13.61 16.23
CA ARG A 158 -34.01 -13.66 15.46
C ARG A 158 -34.52 -15.08 15.38
#